data_AF-A0A1B8P0D2-F1
#
_entry.id   AF-A0A1B8P0D2-F1
#
_cell.length_a   1.000
_cell.length_b   1.000
_cell.length_c   1.000
_cell.angle_alpha   90.00
_cell.angle_beta   90.00
_cell.angle_gamma   90.00
#
_symmetry.space_group_name_H-M   'P 1'
#
loop_
_entity.id
_entity.type
_entity.pdbx_description
1 polymer ?
#
loop_
_entity_poly.entity_id
_entity_poly.type
_entity_poly.pdbx_seq_one_letter_code
_entity_poly.pdbx_strand_id
1 'polypeptide(L)'
;MVWSALNILPPWLGVIILTGVFAAGLSSCSTFLSIIGFSLSNDILPASRSEAAAMRASRIAVLAAGLIALILALFQPPAVMAVVWFAATLFASSWGPVALMSIWSRRITAAGAGWGLAVGFVGNLVLSLMDQAGWVQLPVYLHPVVISTLLALAVILVASRLTRVSTAERDYLAFLHRHDARLEANWRKGSRRVAIVTMLSGIGVGVFLWHQYADTLAGMAERHGIPQGAVMGAYGLALGCAVMLLIAGAVGYRVTRPPREAGQVANAGELAE
;
A
#
# COMPACT_ATOMS: atom_id res chain seq x y z
N MET A 1 14.79 -17.53 -7.14
CA MET A 1 13.46 -18.17 -7.18
C MET A 1 13.28 -19.01 -8.44
N VAL A 2 13.21 -18.44 -9.65
CA VAL A 2 13.04 -19.23 -10.89
C VAL A 2 14.17 -20.26 -11.08
N TRP A 3 15.42 -19.83 -10.94
CA TRP A 3 16.57 -20.72 -11.05
C TRP A 3 16.52 -21.88 -10.04
N SER A 4 16.22 -21.59 -8.78
CA SER A 4 16.10 -22.60 -7.72
C SER A 4 14.99 -23.61 -8.01
N ALA A 5 13.85 -23.16 -8.53
CA ALA A 5 12.76 -24.03 -8.92
C ALA A 5 13.12 -24.97 -10.08
N LEU A 6 13.98 -24.53 -11.00
CA LEU A 6 14.42 -25.31 -12.15
C LEU A 6 15.60 -26.25 -11.85
N ASN A 7 16.46 -25.92 -10.89
CA ASN A 7 17.76 -26.60 -10.71
C ASN A 7 17.94 -27.31 -9.36
N ILE A 8 17.18 -26.95 -8.33
CA ILE A 8 17.34 -27.52 -6.98
C ILE A 8 16.17 -28.43 -6.61
N LEU A 9 14.95 -28.08 -7.01
CA LEU A 9 13.74 -28.79 -6.59
C LEU A 9 13.41 -29.97 -7.51
N PRO A 10 12.69 -30.99 -7.01
CA PRO A 10 12.10 -32.02 -7.86
C PRO A 10 11.24 -31.40 -8.97
N PRO A 11 11.28 -31.90 -10.22
CA PRO A 11 10.63 -31.25 -11.36
C PRO A 11 9.14 -30.92 -11.14
N TRP A 12 8.38 -31.83 -10.53
CA TRP A 12 6.95 -31.63 -10.25
C TRP A 12 6.70 -30.43 -9.31
N LEU A 13 7.56 -30.24 -8.30
CA LEU A 13 7.45 -29.16 -7.34
C LEU A 13 7.88 -27.83 -7.96
N GLY A 14 8.95 -27.86 -8.78
CA GLY A 14 9.41 -26.71 -9.55
C GLY A 14 8.30 -26.16 -10.47
N VAL A 15 7.59 -27.05 -11.17
CA VAL A 15 6.43 -26.67 -12.02
C VAL A 15 5.33 -26.03 -11.19
N ILE A 16 4.90 -26.64 -10.07
CA ILE A 16 3.85 -26.08 -9.21
C ILE A 16 4.21 -24.67 -8.72
N ILE A 17 5.44 -24.47 -8.27
CA ILE A 17 5.90 -23.16 -7.77
C ILE A 17 5.90 -22.12 -8.88
N LEU A 18 6.46 -22.44 -10.04
CA LEU A 18 6.52 -21.50 -11.17
C LEU A 18 5.11 -21.14 -11.66
N THR A 19 4.24 -22.13 -11.87
CA THR A 19 2.85 -21.89 -12.26
C THR A 19 2.13 -21.02 -11.23
N GLY A 20 2.35 -21.24 -9.93
CA GLY A 20 1.80 -20.39 -8.88
C GLY A 20 2.29 -18.94 -8.94
N VAL A 21 3.59 -18.72 -9.16
CA VAL A 21 4.16 -17.37 -9.31
C VAL A 21 3.61 -16.65 -10.53
N PHE A 22 3.50 -17.33 -11.68
CA PHE A 22 2.89 -16.77 -12.88
C PHE A 22 1.41 -16.46 -12.68
N ALA A 23 0.65 -17.37 -12.05
CA ALA A 23 -0.77 -17.15 -11.75
C ALA A 23 -0.98 -15.93 -10.83
N ALA A 24 -0.17 -15.79 -9.77
CA ALA A 24 -0.21 -14.64 -8.87
C ALA A 24 0.12 -13.33 -9.60
N GLY A 25 1.16 -13.34 -10.45
CA GLY A 25 1.53 -12.19 -11.28
C GLY A 25 0.41 -11.78 -12.25
N LEU A 26 -0.14 -12.75 -13.00
CA LEU A 26 -1.21 -12.49 -13.97
C LEU A 26 -2.51 -12.00 -13.30
N SER A 27 -2.87 -12.54 -12.13
CA SER A 27 -4.02 -12.06 -11.35
C SER A 27 -3.85 -10.59 -10.93
N SER A 28 -2.65 -10.20 -10.52
CA SER A 28 -2.33 -8.83 -10.13
C SER A 28 -2.34 -7.89 -11.34
N CYS A 29 -1.72 -8.32 -12.44
CA CYS A 29 -1.72 -7.58 -13.71
C CYS A 29 -3.14 -7.33 -14.22
N SER A 30 -4.02 -8.34 -14.21
CA SER A 30 -5.41 -8.18 -14.62
C SER A 30 -6.13 -7.13 -13.77
N THR A 31 -5.91 -7.15 -12.46
CA THR A 31 -6.54 -6.19 -11.54
C THR A 31 -6.08 -4.76 -11.84
N PHE A 32 -4.77 -4.54 -11.98
CA PHE A 32 -4.22 -3.20 -12.27
C PHE A 32 -4.64 -2.68 -13.64
N LEU A 33 -4.63 -3.52 -14.68
CA LEU A 33 -5.11 -3.14 -16.01
C LEU A 33 -6.59 -2.73 -15.96
N SER A 34 -7.44 -3.50 -15.29
CA SER A 34 -8.85 -3.16 -15.12
C SER A 34 -9.05 -1.83 -14.39
N ILE A 35 -8.27 -1.56 -13.33
CA ILE A 35 -8.32 -0.28 -12.61
C ILE A 35 -8.00 0.88 -13.55
N ILE A 36 -6.99 0.79 -14.41
CA ILE A 36 -6.66 1.83 -15.40
C ILE A 36 -7.86 2.10 -16.33
N GLY A 37 -8.51 1.03 -16.81
CA GLY A 37 -9.69 1.14 -17.66
C GLY A 37 -10.86 1.86 -16.97
N PHE A 38 -11.16 1.48 -15.73
CA PHE A 38 -12.23 2.10 -14.95
C PHE A 38 -11.91 3.54 -14.56
N SER A 39 -10.67 3.85 -14.18
CA SER A 39 -10.27 5.23 -13.88
C SER A 39 -10.36 6.13 -15.10
N LEU A 40 -9.96 5.67 -16.29
CA LEU A 40 -10.18 6.48 -17.50
C LEU A 40 -11.68 6.70 -17.76
N SER A 41 -12.49 5.65 -17.64
CA SER A 41 -13.91 5.69 -17.94
C SER A 41 -14.73 6.54 -16.97
N ASN A 42 -14.42 6.49 -15.67
CA ASN A 42 -15.22 7.10 -14.62
C ASN A 42 -14.64 8.43 -14.11
N ASP A 43 -13.31 8.57 -14.09
CA ASP A 43 -12.67 9.74 -13.48
C ASP A 43 -12.25 10.80 -14.50
N ILE A 44 -11.94 10.41 -15.74
CA ILE A 44 -11.41 11.31 -16.79
C ILE A 44 -12.46 11.62 -17.86
N LEU A 45 -13.19 10.61 -18.33
CA LEU A 45 -14.18 10.81 -19.38
C LEU A 45 -15.47 11.45 -18.83
N PRO A 46 -16.11 12.34 -19.61
CA PRO A 46 -17.33 13.01 -19.18
C PRO A 46 -18.50 12.03 -19.05
N ALA A 47 -19.31 12.22 -18.00
CA ALA A 47 -20.48 11.42 -17.69
C ALA A 47 -21.59 11.45 -18.76
N SER A 48 -21.53 12.37 -19.73
CA SER A 48 -22.49 12.49 -20.82
C SER A 48 -22.30 11.46 -21.95
N ARG A 49 -21.29 10.59 -21.85
CA ARG A 49 -21.10 9.49 -22.82
C ARG A 49 -22.09 8.35 -22.57
N SER A 50 -22.50 7.68 -23.65
CA SER A 50 -23.25 6.43 -23.53
C SER A 50 -22.40 5.36 -22.84
N GLU A 51 -23.07 4.47 -22.10
CA GLU A 51 -22.42 3.35 -21.41
C GLU A 51 -21.58 2.50 -22.38
N ALA A 52 -22.10 2.24 -23.58
CA ALA A 52 -21.37 1.52 -24.63
C ALA A 52 -20.07 2.23 -25.06
N ALA A 53 -20.07 3.57 -25.13
CA ALA A 53 -18.87 4.34 -25.47
C ALA A 53 -17.85 4.36 -24.32
N ALA A 54 -18.32 4.44 -23.08
CA ALA A 54 -17.50 4.36 -21.87
C ALA A 54 -16.80 2.99 -21.76
N MET A 55 -17.55 1.89 -21.96
CA MET A 55 -17.00 0.53 -21.99
C MET A 55 -15.95 0.33 -23.08
N ARG A 56 -16.19 0.86 -24.29
CA ARG A 56 -15.20 0.79 -25.39
C ARG A 56 -13.92 1.53 -25.02
N ALA A 57 -14.03 2.74 -24.45
CA ALA A 57 -12.87 3.51 -24.03
C ALA A 57 -12.07 2.79 -22.93
N SER A 58 -12.74 2.20 -21.94
CA SER A 58 -12.08 1.37 -20.91
C SER A 58 -11.29 0.22 -21.52
N ARG A 59 -11.86 -0.51 -22.49
CA ARG A 59 -11.16 -1.65 -23.14
C ARG A 59 -9.95 -1.21 -23.95
N ILE A 60 -10.05 -0.08 -24.65
CA ILE A 60 -8.95 0.51 -25.41
C ILE A 60 -7.82 0.94 -24.45
N ALA A 61 -8.17 1.54 -23.31
CA ALA A 61 -7.20 1.94 -22.29
C ALA A 61 -6.43 0.75 -21.72
N VAL A 62 -7.15 -0.33 -21.38
CA VAL A 62 -6.55 -1.60 -20.93
C VAL A 62 -5.57 -2.14 -21.96
N LEU A 63 -5.98 -2.19 -23.23
CA LEU A 63 -5.14 -2.68 -24.33
C LEU A 63 -3.90 -1.80 -24.53
N ALA A 64 -4.07 -0.47 -24.55
CA ALA A 64 -2.98 0.48 -24.74
C ALA A 64 -1.97 0.42 -23.59
N ALA A 65 -2.44 0.42 -22.33
CA ALA A 65 -1.59 0.30 -21.16
C ALA A 65 -0.83 -1.03 -21.13
N GLY A 66 -1.51 -2.13 -21.47
CA GLY A 66 -0.89 -3.45 -21.60
C GLY A 66 0.19 -3.49 -22.68
N LEU A 67 -0.05 -2.85 -23.84
CA LEU A 67 0.92 -2.79 -24.92
C LEU A 67 2.15 -1.96 -24.56
N ILE A 68 1.97 -0.81 -23.88
CA ILE A 68 3.08 0.00 -23.38
C ILE A 68 3.92 -0.80 -22.39
N ALA A 69 3.27 -1.46 -21.42
CA ALA A 69 3.96 -2.31 -20.45
C ALA A 69 4.72 -3.46 -21.13
N LEU A 70 4.14 -4.10 -22.14
CA LEU A 70 4.78 -5.15 -22.92
C LEU A 70 6.01 -4.64 -23.67
N ILE A 71 5.91 -3.49 -24.35
CA ILE A 71 7.03 -2.88 -25.09
C ILE A 71 8.17 -2.56 -24.11
N LEU A 72 7.88 -1.92 -22.97
CA LEU A 72 8.90 -1.62 -21.97
C LEU A 72 9.56 -2.89 -21.43
N ALA A 73 8.78 -3.93 -21.16
CA ALA A 73 9.30 -5.20 -20.66
C ALA A 73 10.19 -5.93 -21.68
N LEU A 74 9.89 -5.83 -22.98
CA LEU A 74 10.66 -6.47 -24.05
C LEU A 74 11.97 -5.72 -24.37
N PHE A 75 11.92 -4.39 -24.47
CA PHE A 75 13.05 -3.59 -24.95
C PHE A 75 13.94 -3.05 -23.84
N GLN A 76 13.41 -2.82 -22.64
CA GLN A 76 14.19 -2.28 -21.53
C GLN A 76 13.77 -2.92 -20.20
N PRO A 77 14.08 -4.21 -19.97
CA PRO A 77 13.68 -4.92 -18.75
C PRO A 77 14.03 -4.18 -17.43
N PRO A 78 15.21 -3.52 -17.29
CA PRO A 78 15.52 -2.75 -16.08
C PRO A 78 14.60 -1.54 -15.86
N ALA A 79 13.98 -0.97 -16.91
CA ALA A 79 13.08 0.19 -16.80
C ALA A 79 11.88 -0.15 -15.94
N VAL A 80 11.38 -1.37 -16.04
CA VAL A 80 10.17 -1.79 -15.34
C VAL A 80 10.36 -1.59 -13.84
N MET A 81 11.52 -2.00 -13.30
CA MET A 81 11.81 -1.81 -11.88
C MET A 81 12.00 -0.33 -11.51
N ALA A 82 12.72 0.44 -12.33
CA ALA A 82 12.94 1.85 -12.11
C ALA A 82 11.61 2.65 -12.10
N VAL A 83 10.75 2.40 -13.08
CA VAL A 83 9.42 3.04 -13.19
C VAL A 83 8.54 2.67 -12.00
N VAL A 84 8.53 1.41 -11.57
CA VAL A 84 7.74 0.98 -10.41
C VAL A 84 8.22 1.64 -9.12
N TRP A 85 9.52 1.68 -8.86
CA TRP A 85 10.06 2.36 -7.68
C TRP A 85 9.77 3.86 -7.72
N PHE A 86 9.98 4.49 -8.86
CA PHE A 86 9.69 5.90 -9.05
C PHE A 86 8.19 6.21 -8.84
N ALA A 87 7.30 5.45 -9.47
CA ALA A 87 5.86 5.61 -9.30
C ALA A 87 5.42 5.40 -7.85
N ALA A 88 5.94 4.36 -7.17
CA ALA A 88 5.62 4.09 -5.77
C ALA A 88 6.00 5.27 -4.85
N THR A 89 7.16 5.89 -5.06
CA THR A 89 7.58 7.06 -4.27
C THR A 89 6.74 8.30 -4.54
N LEU A 90 6.32 8.52 -5.80
CA LEU A 90 5.40 9.60 -6.17
C LEU A 90 4.03 9.42 -5.49
N PHE A 91 3.47 8.22 -5.55
CA PHE A 91 2.19 7.92 -4.90
C PHE A 91 2.27 8.05 -3.38
N ALA A 92 3.34 7.52 -2.76
CA ALA A 92 3.52 7.59 -1.32
C ALA A 92 3.60 9.04 -0.81
N SER A 93 4.34 9.90 -1.51
CA SER A 93 4.56 11.30 -1.10
C SER A 93 3.39 12.24 -1.39
N SER A 94 2.66 12.01 -2.48
CA SER A 94 1.50 12.82 -2.87
C SER A 94 0.22 12.34 -2.19
N TRP A 95 -0.22 11.12 -2.53
CA TRP A 95 -1.53 10.61 -2.13
C TRP A 95 -1.57 10.16 -0.67
N GLY A 96 -0.48 9.59 -0.15
CA GLY A 96 -0.42 9.00 1.20
C GLY A 96 -0.93 9.93 2.31
N PRO A 97 -0.33 11.11 2.53
CA PRO A 97 -0.77 12.05 3.57
C PRO A 97 -2.24 12.47 3.42
N VAL A 98 -2.67 12.75 2.19
CA VAL A 98 -4.04 13.21 1.90
C VAL A 98 -5.06 12.12 2.15
N ALA A 99 -4.78 10.87 1.77
CA ALA A 99 -5.67 9.74 1.98
C ALA A 99 -5.91 9.48 3.48
N LEU A 100 -4.83 9.44 4.27
CA LEU A 100 -4.94 9.21 5.72
C LEU A 100 -5.65 10.36 6.42
N MET A 101 -5.32 11.61 6.06
CA MET A 101 -5.98 12.77 6.64
C MET A 101 -7.44 12.92 6.21
N SER A 102 -7.80 12.52 4.98
CA SER A 102 -9.20 12.55 4.49
C SER A 102 -10.13 11.66 5.30
N ILE A 103 -9.60 10.58 5.89
CA ILE A 103 -10.38 9.70 6.75
C ILE A 103 -10.37 10.21 8.18
N TRP A 104 -9.20 10.50 8.78
CA TRP A 104 -9.12 10.72 10.24
C TRP A 104 -9.04 12.18 10.69
N SER A 105 -8.79 13.13 9.78
CA SER A 105 -8.73 14.55 10.15
C SER A 105 -10.10 15.20 10.07
N ARG A 106 -10.53 15.85 11.16
CA ARG A 106 -11.74 16.70 11.17
C ARG A 106 -11.52 18.09 10.55
N ARG A 107 -10.29 18.41 10.17
CA ARG A 107 -9.88 19.75 9.74
C ARG A 107 -9.33 19.80 8.32
N ILE A 108 -9.17 18.67 7.63
CA ILE A 108 -8.69 18.68 6.25
C ILE A 108 -9.71 19.39 5.36
N THR A 109 -9.21 20.18 4.42
CA THR A 109 -10.00 20.95 3.46
C THR A 109 -9.69 20.50 2.04
N ALA A 110 -10.60 20.72 1.09
CA ALA A 110 -10.35 20.44 -0.33
C ALA A 110 -9.10 21.18 -0.85
N ALA A 111 -8.90 22.44 -0.44
CA ALA A 111 -7.71 23.21 -0.79
C ALA A 111 -6.43 22.60 -0.19
N GLY A 112 -6.45 22.20 1.08
CA GLY A 112 -5.33 21.53 1.73
C GLY A 112 -4.98 20.19 1.09
N ALA A 113 -5.99 19.39 0.73
CA ALA A 113 -5.80 18.14 -0.01
C ALA A 113 -5.21 18.39 -1.40
N GLY A 114 -5.74 19.35 -2.16
CA GLY A 114 -5.25 19.70 -3.50
C GLY A 114 -3.80 20.19 -3.51
N TRP A 115 -3.47 21.14 -2.63
CA TRP A 115 -2.09 21.64 -2.52
C TRP A 115 -1.14 20.59 -1.95
N GLY A 116 -1.60 19.75 -1.03
CA GLY A 116 -0.85 18.60 -0.52
C GLY A 116 -0.46 17.61 -1.62
N LEU A 117 -1.43 17.21 -2.45
CA LEU A 117 -1.20 16.34 -3.60
C LEU A 117 -0.19 16.95 -4.56
N ALA A 118 -0.38 18.22 -4.95
CA ALA A 118 0.47 18.92 -5.89
C ALA A 118 1.92 19.04 -5.37
N VAL A 119 2.10 19.47 -4.12
CA VAL A 119 3.42 19.67 -3.54
C VAL A 119 4.14 18.33 -3.29
N GLY A 120 3.43 17.29 -2.82
CA GLY A 120 4.02 15.97 -2.68
C GLY A 120 4.47 15.38 -4.02
N PHE A 121 3.63 15.51 -5.05
CA PHE A 121 3.94 15.01 -6.39
C PHE A 121 5.10 15.77 -7.03
N VAL A 122 5.00 17.10 -7.13
CA VAL A 122 6.01 17.95 -7.76
C VAL A 122 7.31 17.92 -6.96
N GLY A 123 7.23 17.95 -5.63
CA GLY A 123 8.39 17.84 -4.75
C GLY A 123 9.18 16.55 -5.01
N ASN A 124 8.49 15.40 -5.02
CA ASN A 124 9.16 14.12 -5.23
C ASN A 124 9.67 13.99 -6.66
N LEU A 125 8.91 14.43 -7.66
CA LEU A 125 9.33 14.46 -9.05
C LEU A 125 10.62 15.27 -9.21
N VAL A 126 10.65 16.51 -8.73
CA VAL A 126 11.82 17.39 -8.86
C VAL A 126 13.01 16.83 -8.11
N LEU A 127 12.87 16.45 -6.84
CA LEU A 127 13.97 15.90 -6.05
C LEU A 127 14.53 14.61 -6.65
N SER A 128 13.67 13.71 -7.13
CA SER A 128 14.11 12.45 -7.76
C SER A 128 14.81 12.69 -9.11
N LEU A 129 14.41 13.71 -9.87
CA LEU A 129 15.11 14.09 -11.11
C LEU A 129 16.45 14.77 -10.81
N MET A 130 16.52 15.60 -9.77
CA MET A 130 17.77 16.24 -9.33
C MET A 130 18.79 15.22 -8.83
N ASP A 131 18.34 14.21 -8.08
CA ASP A 131 19.17 13.10 -7.60
C ASP A 131 19.69 12.26 -8.77
N GLN A 132 18.81 11.88 -9.71
CA GLN A 132 19.21 11.17 -10.94
C GLN A 132 20.16 11.99 -11.84
N ALA A 133 20.01 13.32 -11.87
CA ALA A 133 20.91 14.21 -12.60
C ALA A 133 22.25 14.48 -11.88
N GLY A 134 22.41 14.00 -10.64
CA GLY A 134 23.61 14.22 -9.82
C GLY A 134 23.76 15.64 -9.29
N TRP A 135 22.71 16.47 -9.35
CA TRP A 135 22.72 17.86 -8.87
C TRP A 135 22.65 17.93 -7.34
N VAL A 136 22.03 16.92 -6.71
CA VAL A 136 21.92 16.79 -5.26
C VAL A 136 22.30 15.36 -4.91
N GLN A 137 23.09 15.18 -3.86
CA GLN A 137 23.41 13.87 -3.30
C GLN A 137 22.79 13.79 -1.92
N LEU A 138 21.62 13.16 -1.84
CA LEU A 138 20.90 13.00 -0.58
C LEU A 138 21.36 11.71 0.12
N PRO A 139 21.64 11.76 1.42
CA PRO A 139 21.82 10.55 2.21
C PRO A 139 20.59 9.64 2.13
N VAL A 140 20.78 8.33 2.29
CA VAL A 140 19.70 7.32 2.17
C VAL A 140 18.48 7.64 3.04
N TYR A 141 18.68 8.20 4.24
CA TYR A 141 17.59 8.57 5.16
C TYR A 141 16.84 9.86 4.77
N LEU A 142 17.38 10.65 3.84
CA LEU A 142 16.76 11.84 3.25
C LEU A 142 16.28 11.58 1.82
N HIS A 143 15.88 10.33 1.52
CA HIS A 143 15.34 9.98 0.22
C HIS A 143 14.24 10.96 -0.21
N PRO A 144 14.17 11.38 -1.50
CA PRO A 144 13.18 12.34 -2.03
C PRO A 144 11.75 12.15 -1.53
N VAL A 145 11.29 10.91 -1.44
CA VAL A 145 9.98 10.52 -0.90
C VAL A 145 9.73 11.04 0.50
N VAL A 146 10.70 10.96 1.41
CA VAL A 146 10.56 11.36 2.82
C VAL A 146 10.39 12.87 2.89
N ILE A 147 11.29 13.61 2.25
CA ILE A 147 11.27 15.08 2.20
C ILE A 147 9.93 15.55 1.62
N SER A 148 9.51 14.97 0.50
CA SER A 148 8.30 15.37 -0.22
C SER A 148 7.02 15.03 0.54
N THR A 149 6.99 13.87 1.23
CA THR A 149 5.87 13.49 2.11
C THR A 149 5.73 14.47 3.27
N LEU A 150 6.84 14.84 3.92
CA LEU A 150 6.85 15.80 5.02
C LEU A 150 6.41 17.19 4.56
N LEU A 151 6.88 17.61 3.38
CA LEU A 151 6.49 18.89 2.78
C LEU A 151 4.99 18.89 2.43
N ALA A 152 4.49 17.82 1.82
CA ALA A 152 3.05 17.66 1.53
C ALA A 152 2.22 17.74 2.82
N LEU A 153 2.63 17.05 3.87
CA LEU A 153 1.96 17.11 5.17
C LEU A 153 1.97 18.51 5.77
N ALA A 154 3.11 19.22 5.72
CA ALA A 154 3.21 20.59 6.19
C ALA A 154 2.25 21.52 5.42
N VAL A 155 2.20 21.39 4.10
CA VAL A 155 1.29 22.16 3.25
C VAL A 155 -0.16 21.85 3.55
N ILE A 156 -0.53 20.57 3.71
CA ILE A 156 -1.90 20.19 4.09
C ILE A 156 -2.28 20.85 5.41
N LEU A 157 -1.40 20.82 6.42
CA LEU A 157 -1.65 21.40 7.74
C LEU A 157 -1.77 22.93 7.68
N VAL A 158 -0.91 23.62 6.92
CA VAL A 158 -0.95 25.08 6.76
C VAL A 158 -2.18 25.50 5.98
N ALA A 159 -2.39 24.95 4.78
CA ALA A 159 -3.52 25.30 3.92
C ALA A 159 -4.87 24.98 4.59
N SER A 160 -4.97 23.87 5.32
CA SER A 160 -6.18 23.52 6.07
C SER A 160 -6.42 24.40 7.30
N ARG A 161 -5.41 25.11 7.80
CA ARG A 161 -5.59 26.14 8.84
C ARG A 161 -5.98 27.50 8.27
N LEU A 162 -5.48 27.82 7.08
CA LEU A 162 -5.79 29.07 6.38
C LEU A 162 -7.17 29.04 5.72
N THR A 163 -7.67 27.86 5.38
CA THR A 163 -9.00 27.65 4.81
C THR A 163 -9.96 27.06 5.85
N ARG A 164 -11.27 27.15 5.58
CA ARG A 164 -12.31 26.66 6.49
C ARG A 164 -13.01 25.46 5.87
N VAL A 165 -13.22 24.42 6.67
CA VAL A 165 -14.07 23.30 6.29
C VAL A 165 -15.53 23.76 6.28
N SER A 166 -16.23 23.51 5.19
CA SER A 166 -17.67 23.77 5.08
C SER A 166 -18.47 22.93 6.09
N THR A 167 -19.73 23.27 6.31
CA THR A 167 -20.62 22.47 7.16
C THR A 167 -20.87 21.10 6.54
N ALA A 168 -21.14 21.05 5.22
CA ALA A 168 -21.35 19.81 4.48
C ALA A 168 -20.14 18.86 4.55
N GLU A 169 -18.91 19.37 4.36
CA GLU A 169 -17.69 18.55 4.49
C GLU A 169 -17.52 18.03 5.93
N ARG A 170 -17.79 18.85 6.94
CA ARG A 170 -17.73 18.41 8.34
C ARG A 170 -18.73 17.29 8.64
N ASP A 171 -19.95 17.43 8.15
CA ASP A 171 -21.00 16.42 8.34
C ASP A 171 -20.65 15.12 7.62
N TYR A 172 -20.06 15.20 6.42
CA TYR A 172 -19.57 14.03 5.69
C TYR A 172 -18.42 13.33 6.43
N LEU A 173 -17.42 14.06 6.90
CA LEU A 173 -16.32 13.50 7.70
C LEU A 173 -16.80 12.86 9.01
N ALA A 174 -17.82 13.45 9.63
CA ALA A 174 -18.46 12.86 10.80
C ALA A 174 -19.26 11.59 10.45
N PHE A 175 -19.90 11.57 9.28
CA PHE A 175 -20.61 10.40 8.75
C PHE A 175 -19.68 9.20 8.51
N LEU A 176 -18.45 9.42 8.03
CA LEU A 176 -17.46 8.34 7.79
C LEU A 176 -17.15 7.49 9.04
N HIS A 177 -17.38 8.02 10.24
CA HIS A 177 -17.14 7.32 11.50
C HIS A 177 -18.42 6.83 12.20
N ARG A 178 -19.59 6.98 11.56
CA ARG A 178 -20.83 6.43 12.12
C ARG A 178 -20.86 4.92 11.92
N HIS A 179 -21.05 4.19 13.00
CA HIS A 179 -21.12 2.73 13.00
C HIS A 179 -22.54 2.26 12.70
N ASP A 180 -22.71 1.39 11.70
CA ASP A 180 -23.97 0.67 11.46
C ASP A 180 -23.93 -0.69 12.19
N ALA A 181 -24.65 -0.76 13.32
CA ALA A 181 -24.71 -1.95 14.16
C ALA A 181 -25.25 -3.19 13.45
N ARG A 182 -26.07 -3.04 12.40
CA ARG A 182 -26.62 -4.19 11.64
C ARG A 182 -25.57 -4.85 10.76
N LEU A 183 -24.67 -4.06 10.18
CA LEU A 183 -23.58 -4.57 9.34
C LEU A 183 -22.49 -5.24 10.19
N GLU A 184 -22.24 -4.76 11.42
CA GLU A 184 -21.12 -5.26 12.23
C GLU A 184 -21.23 -6.74 12.64
N ALA A 185 -22.42 -7.25 12.96
CA ALA A 185 -22.57 -8.59 13.56
C ALA A 185 -22.02 -9.72 12.67
N ASN A 186 -22.26 -9.65 11.36
CA ASN A 186 -21.82 -10.67 10.41
C ASN A 186 -20.32 -10.55 10.09
N TRP A 187 -19.79 -9.33 10.01
CA TRP A 187 -18.38 -9.08 9.71
C TRP A 187 -17.46 -9.41 10.89
N ARG A 188 -17.94 -9.25 12.13
CA ARG A 188 -17.11 -9.34 13.34
C ARG A 188 -16.36 -10.67 13.48
N LYS A 189 -17.01 -11.81 13.20
CA LYS A 189 -16.37 -13.14 13.29
C LYS A 189 -15.34 -13.36 12.19
N GLY A 190 -15.64 -12.97 10.95
CA GLY A 190 -14.72 -13.09 9.81
C GLY A 190 -13.50 -12.19 9.98
N SER A 191 -13.71 -10.91 10.30
CA SER A 191 -12.65 -9.93 10.51
C SER A 191 -11.72 -10.30 11.66
N ARG A 192 -12.24 -10.93 12.74
CA ARG A 192 -11.40 -11.41 13.83
C ARG A 192 -10.47 -12.55 13.39
N ARG A 193 -10.96 -13.49 12.57
CA ARG A 193 -10.12 -14.56 12.00
C ARG A 193 -9.05 -13.98 11.09
N VAL A 194 -9.42 -13.05 10.21
CA VAL A 194 -8.47 -12.35 9.33
C VAL A 194 -7.41 -11.65 10.16
N ALA A 195 -7.77 -10.91 11.21
CA ALA A 195 -6.83 -10.23 12.09
C ALA A 195 -5.82 -11.20 12.75
N ILE A 196 -6.27 -12.37 13.22
CA ILE A 196 -5.38 -13.41 13.77
C ILE A 196 -4.45 -13.96 12.69
N VAL A 197 -4.99 -14.29 11.52
CA VAL A 197 -4.19 -14.79 10.39
C VAL A 197 -3.14 -13.77 9.98
N THR A 198 -3.47 -12.48 9.94
CA THR A 198 -2.51 -11.40 9.65
C THR A 198 -1.38 -11.35 10.68
N MET A 199 -1.70 -11.47 11.99
CA MET A 199 -0.67 -11.52 13.04
C MET A 199 0.24 -12.74 12.88
N LEU A 200 -0.33 -13.93 12.68
CA LEU A 200 0.44 -15.16 12.48
C LEU A 200 1.29 -15.11 11.22
N SER A 201 0.75 -14.57 10.12
CA SER A 201 1.52 -14.34 8.89
C SER A 201 2.65 -13.34 9.11
N GLY A 202 2.46 -12.33 9.96
CA GLY A 202 3.51 -11.38 10.33
C GLY A 202 4.69 -12.04 10.99
N ILE A 203 4.43 -12.94 11.95
CA ILE A 203 5.47 -13.76 12.59
C ILE A 203 6.16 -14.65 11.55
N GLY A 204 5.37 -15.38 10.75
CA GLY A 204 5.90 -16.31 9.74
C GLY A 204 6.77 -15.61 8.69
N VAL A 205 6.29 -14.49 8.13
CA VAL A 205 7.04 -13.68 7.16
C VAL A 205 8.28 -13.08 7.80
N GLY A 206 8.18 -12.58 9.04
CA GLY A 206 9.32 -12.07 9.80
C GLY A 206 10.43 -13.10 9.96
N VAL A 207 10.10 -14.29 10.47
CA VAL A 207 11.04 -15.40 10.64
C VAL A 207 11.61 -15.87 9.30
N PHE A 208 10.77 -15.96 8.26
CA PHE A 208 11.21 -16.33 6.93
C PHE A 208 12.22 -15.32 6.36
N LEU A 209 11.92 -14.02 6.43
CA LEU A 209 12.83 -12.97 5.96
C LEU A 209 14.12 -12.91 6.79
N TRP A 210 14.02 -13.16 8.10
CA TRP A 210 15.20 -13.23 8.96
C TRP A 210 16.17 -14.31 8.46
N HIS A 211 15.69 -15.55 8.34
CA HIS A 211 16.57 -16.67 7.98
C HIS A 211 16.93 -16.73 6.51
N GLN A 212 15.97 -16.52 5.61
CA GLN A 212 16.20 -16.73 4.18
C GLN A 212 16.82 -15.51 3.51
N TYR A 213 16.58 -14.31 4.04
CA TYR A 213 17.10 -13.07 3.46
C TYR A 213 18.23 -12.47 4.30
N ALA A 214 18.01 -12.17 5.59
CA ALA A 214 19.01 -11.47 6.39
C ALA A 214 20.23 -12.32 6.74
N ASP A 215 20.04 -13.54 7.26
CA ASP A 215 21.15 -14.46 7.58
C ASP A 215 21.94 -14.83 6.31
N THR A 216 21.24 -15.14 5.22
CA THR A 216 21.86 -15.45 3.92
C THR A 216 22.71 -14.29 3.41
N LEU A 217 22.18 -13.06 3.47
CA LEU A 217 22.91 -11.87 3.04
C LEU A 217 24.13 -11.61 3.92
N ALA A 218 23.99 -11.78 5.24
CA ALA A 218 25.10 -11.64 6.19
C ALA A 218 26.20 -12.67 5.93
N GLY A 219 25.84 -13.93 5.69
CA GLY A 219 26.80 -14.98 5.34
C GLY A 219 27.51 -14.72 4.00
N MET A 220 26.83 -14.12 3.02
CA MET A 220 27.48 -13.69 1.78
C MET A 220 28.39 -12.48 1.99
N ALA A 221 28.00 -11.51 2.81
CA ALA A 221 28.81 -10.34 3.13
C ALA A 221 30.12 -10.72 3.84
N GLU A 222 30.05 -11.64 4.80
CA GLU A 222 31.23 -12.16 5.51
C GLU A 222 32.23 -12.81 4.55
N ARG A 223 31.75 -13.63 3.60
CA ARG A 223 32.61 -14.26 2.57
C ARG A 223 33.33 -13.25 1.67
N HIS A 224 32.81 -12.04 1.54
CA HIS A 224 33.39 -10.98 0.71
C HIS A 224 34.05 -9.87 1.55
N GLY A 225 34.24 -10.07 2.87
CA GLY A 225 34.87 -9.10 3.76
C GLY A 225 34.07 -7.81 3.95
N ILE A 226 32.77 -7.81 3.68
CA ILE A 226 31.90 -6.64 3.83
C ILE A 226 31.51 -6.49 5.31
N PRO A 227 31.64 -5.29 5.90
CA PRO A 227 31.34 -5.07 7.31
C PRO A 227 29.87 -5.37 7.64
N GLN A 228 29.62 -5.99 8.80
CA GLN A 228 28.27 -6.41 9.19
C GLN A 228 27.29 -5.23 9.30
N GLY A 229 27.77 -4.03 9.64
CA GLY A 229 26.94 -2.83 9.65
C GLY A 229 26.22 -2.55 8.32
N ALA A 230 26.80 -2.94 7.18
CA ALA A 230 26.20 -2.74 5.86
C ALA A 230 25.00 -3.66 5.59
N VAL A 231 24.92 -4.81 6.27
CA VAL A 231 23.84 -5.80 6.10
C VAL A 231 22.79 -5.77 7.22
N MET A 232 23.02 -5.00 8.29
CA MET A 232 22.06 -4.83 9.40
C MET A 232 20.69 -4.33 8.94
N GLY A 233 20.62 -3.60 7.83
CA GLY A 233 19.36 -3.15 7.23
C GLY A 233 18.41 -4.31 6.87
N ALA A 234 18.93 -5.48 6.51
CA ALA A 234 18.12 -6.65 6.17
C ALA A 234 17.36 -7.21 7.40
N TYR A 235 18.01 -7.23 8.57
CA TYR A 235 17.37 -7.60 9.83
C TYR A 235 16.33 -6.55 10.25
N GLY A 236 16.65 -5.26 10.07
CA GLY A 236 15.71 -4.16 10.29
C GLY A 236 14.44 -4.28 9.43
N LEU A 237 14.60 -4.64 8.15
CA LEU A 237 13.48 -4.90 7.23
C LEU A 237 12.63 -6.09 7.69
N ALA A 238 13.27 -7.22 8.02
CA ALA A 238 12.57 -8.42 8.48
C ALA A 238 11.72 -8.15 9.74
N LEU A 239 12.31 -7.48 10.74
CA LEU A 239 11.62 -7.06 11.95
C LEU A 239 10.51 -6.04 11.65
N GLY A 240 10.78 -5.06 10.80
CA GLY A 240 9.81 -4.04 10.40
C GLY A 240 8.56 -4.63 9.77
N CYS A 241 8.73 -5.56 8.81
CA CYS A 241 7.60 -6.27 8.19
C CYS A 241 6.80 -7.09 9.21
N ALA A 242 7.48 -7.79 10.13
CA ALA A 242 6.85 -8.59 11.16
C ALA A 242 6.01 -7.73 12.11
N VAL A 243 6.61 -6.66 12.64
CA VAL A 243 5.98 -5.73 13.57
C VAL A 243 4.81 -5.02 12.92
N MET A 244 4.93 -4.59 11.67
CA MET A 244 3.85 -3.93 10.93
C MET A 244 2.59 -4.81 10.85
N LEU A 245 2.74 -6.07 10.44
CA LEU A 245 1.62 -7.01 10.33
C LEU A 245 1.04 -7.40 11.69
N LEU A 246 1.90 -7.53 12.71
CA LEU A 246 1.47 -7.75 14.09
C LEU A 246 0.62 -6.60 14.62
N ILE A 247 1.05 -5.35 14.41
CA ILE A 247 0.30 -4.16 14.83
C ILE A 247 -1.02 -4.09 14.06
N ALA A 248 -1.00 -4.25 12.73
CA ALA A 248 -2.20 -4.21 11.90
C ALA A 248 -3.25 -5.24 12.36
N GLY A 249 -2.81 -6.49 12.58
CA GLY A 249 -3.68 -7.54 13.08
C GLY A 249 -4.14 -7.31 14.53
N ALA A 250 -3.29 -6.79 15.41
CA ALA A 250 -3.66 -6.46 16.79
C ALA A 250 -4.71 -5.34 16.85
N VAL A 251 -4.59 -4.32 16.00
CA VAL A 251 -5.59 -3.25 15.85
C VAL A 251 -6.90 -3.83 15.33
N GLY A 252 -6.88 -4.62 14.25
CA GLY A 252 -8.08 -5.28 13.72
C GLY A 252 -8.76 -6.20 14.76
N TYR A 253 -7.97 -6.89 15.57
CA TYR A 253 -8.48 -7.71 16.66
C TYR A 253 -9.15 -6.87 17.77
N ARG A 254 -8.57 -5.72 18.12
CA ARG A 254 -9.16 -4.81 19.12
C ARG A 254 -10.48 -4.21 18.63
N VAL A 255 -10.55 -3.77 17.38
CA VAL A 255 -11.76 -3.17 16.79
C VAL A 255 -12.92 -4.17 16.72
N THR A 256 -12.63 -5.46 16.54
CA THR A 256 -13.67 -6.50 16.45
C THR A 256 -14.16 -7.03 17.80
N ARG A 257 -13.56 -6.64 18.93
CA ARG A 257 -14.00 -7.09 20.27
C ARG A 257 -15.42 -6.57 20.58
N PRO A 258 -16.32 -7.41 21.12
CA PRO A 258 -17.64 -6.94 21.54
C PRO A 258 -17.50 -5.89 22.66
N PRO A 259 -18.39 -4.87 22.69
CA PRO A 259 -18.46 -3.92 23.81
C PRO A 259 -18.65 -4.67 25.13
N ARG A 260 -17.92 -4.25 26.18
CA ARG A 260 -17.93 -4.90 27.50
C ARG A 260 -19.31 -4.99 28.16
N GLU A 261 -20.25 -4.14 27.78
CA GLU A 261 -21.61 -4.07 28.36
C GLU A 261 -22.52 -5.25 27.95
N ALA A 262 -22.25 -5.93 26.83
CA ALA A 262 -23.05 -7.08 26.40
C ALA A 262 -22.85 -8.33 27.29
N GLY A 263 -21.77 -8.39 28.08
CA GLY A 263 -21.50 -9.48 29.01
C GLY A 263 -22.21 -9.35 30.36
N GLN A 264 -22.65 -8.14 30.75
CA GLN A 264 -23.38 -7.93 32.01
C GLN A 264 -24.88 -8.21 31.87
N VAL A 265 -25.47 -7.96 30.70
CA VAL A 265 -26.89 -8.26 30.45
C VAL A 265 -27.14 -9.78 30.32
N ALA A 266 -26.17 -10.53 29.78
CA ALA A 266 -26.26 -12.00 29.71
C ALA A 266 -26.21 -12.65 31.11
N ASN A 267 -25.30 -12.20 31.99
CA ASN A 267 -25.20 -12.72 33.36
C ASN A 267 -26.32 -12.25 34.30
N ALA A 268 -27.01 -11.14 34.00
CA ALA A 268 -28.15 -10.68 34.78
C ALA A 268 -29.45 -11.44 34.44
N GLY A 269 -29.55 -12.03 33.23
CA GLY A 269 -30.68 -12.86 32.83
C GLY A 269 -30.65 -14.27 33.42
N GLU A 270 -29.46 -14.84 33.66
CA GLU A 270 -29.29 -16.18 34.26
C GLU A 270 -29.44 -16.20 35.80
N LEU A 271 -29.52 -15.04 36.46
CA LEU A 271 -29.75 -14.93 37.91
C LEU A 271 -31.20 -14.57 38.26
N ALA A 272 -32.09 -14.52 37.26
CA ALA A 272 -33.50 -14.17 37.40
C ALA A 272 -34.48 -15.31 37.04
N GLU A 273 -33.97 -16.51 36.76
CA GLU A 273 -34.73 -17.78 36.72
C GLU A 273 -34.40 -18.64 37.95
#